data_AF-A0AA39K3W5-F1
#
_entry.id   AF-A0AA39K3W5-F1
#
_cell.length_a   1.000
_cell.length_b   1.000
_cell.length_c   1.000
_cell.angle_alpha   90.00
_cell.angle_beta   90.00
_cell.angle_gamma   90.00
#
_symmetry.space_group_name_H-M   'P 1'
#
loop_
_entity.id
_entity.type
_entity.pdbx_description
1 polymer ?
#
loop_
_entity_poly.entity_id
_entity_poly.type
_entity_poly.pdbx_seq_one_letter_code
_entity_poly.pdbx_strand_id
1 'polypeptide(L)'
;MTEENSIAVTLNGLELSNLYGVIDKDNVHGLNLTVPEDAKAVIKPWDQREDNEKYAESGVDDQIIIHVPFSQNVKIKSVLLKLGRGESTPRHLRIYANHPTIVDFADAENTKPQVNISLLEGETGVTEYPLRVAAFTSITSLSLFFSESVGEEMSRIYYIGFKGELRSPQKDVNTKLDIPAANAADAPLFDRLSEKAGGQQTTAR
;
A
#
# COMPACT_ATOMS: atom_id res chain seq x y z
N MET A 1 23.61 -11.71 23.49
CA MET A 1 22.26 -11.12 23.49
C MET A 1 21.99 -10.35 22.19
N THR A 2 22.25 -10.96 21.02
CA THR A 2 22.22 -10.25 19.72
C THR A 2 21.50 -11.00 18.59
N GLU A 3 21.07 -12.24 18.79
CA GLU A 3 20.38 -13.01 17.74
C GLU A 3 18.85 -12.85 17.77
N GLU A 4 18.23 -12.77 18.94
CA GLU A 4 16.77 -12.64 19.06
C GLU A 4 16.23 -11.32 18.48
N ASN A 5 17.00 -10.23 18.61
CA ASN A 5 16.62 -8.92 18.07
C ASN A 5 16.73 -8.85 16.53
N SER A 6 17.59 -9.68 15.93
CA SER A 6 17.77 -9.70 14.46
C SER A 6 16.65 -10.48 13.77
N ILE A 7 16.16 -11.55 14.41
CA ILE A 7 15.03 -12.35 13.91
C ILE A 7 13.73 -11.55 14.04
N ALA A 8 13.51 -10.85 15.17
CA ALA A 8 12.33 -10.00 15.36
C ALA A 8 12.28 -8.80 14.39
N VAL A 9 13.41 -8.17 14.08
CA VAL A 9 13.49 -7.09 13.08
C VAL A 9 13.28 -7.62 11.66
N THR A 10 13.75 -8.83 11.35
CA THR A 10 13.51 -9.47 10.04
C THR A 10 12.06 -9.90 9.87
N LEU A 11 11.42 -10.45 10.91
CA LEU A 11 10.00 -10.79 10.93
C LEU A 11 9.12 -9.54 10.83
N ASN A 12 9.45 -8.48 11.58
CA ASN A 12 8.75 -7.19 11.47
C ASN A 12 8.97 -6.52 10.11
N GLY A 13 10.15 -6.66 9.51
CA GLY A 13 10.44 -6.15 8.16
C GLY A 13 9.66 -6.86 7.04
N LEU A 14 9.39 -8.16 7.21
CA LEU A 14 8.51 -8.93 6.33
C LEU A 14 7.03 -8.57 6.54
N GLU A 15 6.58 -8.47 7.79
CA GLU A 15 5.20 -8.08 8.16
C GLU A 15 4.85 -6.67 7.71
N LEU A 16 5.75 -5.69 7.88
CA LEU A 16 5.53 -4.30 7.44
C LEU A 16 5.47 -4.13 5.92
N SER A 17 5.89 -5.15 5.17
CA SER A 17 5.88 -5.12 3.71
C SER A 17 4.64 -5.77 3.11
N ASN A 18 3.89 -6.62 3.82
CA ASN A 18 2.76 -7.34 3.22
C ASN A 18 1.49 -6.47 3.20
N LEU A 19 0.84 -6.36 2.03
CA LEU A 19 -0.40 -5.58 1.87
C LEU A 19 -1.69 -6.41 2.00
N TYR A 20 -1.62 -7.71 2.28
CA TYR A 20 -2.80 -8.60 2.38
C TYR A 20 -3.91 -8.05 3.30
N GLY A 21 -3.52 -7.48 4.44
CA GLY A 21 -4.47 -6.94 5.43
C GLY A 21 -5.29 -5.75 4.95
N VAL A 22 -4.83 -5.04 3.92
CA VAL A 22 -5.51 -3.85 3.36
C VAL A 22 -6.10 -4.07 1.98
N ILE A 23 -6.09 -5.30 1.47
CA ILE A 23 -6.87 -5.64 0.28
C ILE A 23 -8.34 -5.76 0.68
N ASP A 24 -9.20 -5.05 -0.05
CA ASP A 24 -10.65 -5.16 0.06
C ASP A 24 -11.13 -6.40 -0.72
N LYS A 25 -11.07 -7.54 -0.04
CA LYS A 25 -11.30 -8.87 -0.61
C LYS A 25 -12.75 -9.06 -1.09
N ASP A 26 -13.71 -8.36 -0.48
CA ASP A 26 -15.12 -8.50 -0.83
C ASP A 26 -15.42 -7.92 -2.22
N ASN A 27 -14.65 -6.90 -2.61
CA ASN A 27 -14.74 -6.21 -3.90
C ASN A 27 -13.65 -6.64 -4.90
N VAL A 28 -12.94 -7.76 -4.64
CA VAL A 28 -12.10 -8.39 -5.65
C VAL A 28 -12.99 -9.08 -6.68
N HIS A 29 -12.75 -8.79 -7.95
CA HIS A 29 -13.54 -9.30 -9.08
C HIS A 29 -12.64 -9.85 -10.18
N GLY A 30 -13.14 -10.84 -10.91
CA GLY A 30 -12.46 -11.41 -12.07
C GLY A 30 -13.32 -11.36 -13.33
N LEU A 31 -12.69 -11.19 -14.48
CA LEU A 31 -13.30 -11.33 -15.81
C LEU A 31 -12.71 -12.55 -16.51
N ASN A 32 -13.57 -13.24 -17.27
CA ASN A 32 -13.25 -14.49 -17.97
C ASN A 32 -12.73 -15.60 -17.05
N LEU A 33 -13.30 -15.74 -15.85
CA LEU A 33 -13.03 -16.88 -14.97
C LEU A 33 -14.10 -17.96 -15.14
N THR A 34 -13.71 -19.23 -15.06
CA THR A 34 -14.67 -20.36 -15.02
C THR A 34 -15.63 -20.22 -13.85
N VAL A 35 -15.12 -19.79 -12.69
CA VAL A 35 -15.93 -19.40 -11.52
C VAL A 35 -15.53 -17.98 -11.10
N PRO A 36 -16.42 -16.98 -11.20
CA PRO A 36 -16.08 -15.59 -10.88
C PRO A 36 -15.58 -15.34 -9.45
N GLU A 37 -16.07 -16.12 -8.48
CA GLU A 37 -15.69 -16.02 -7.06
C GLU A 37 -14.23 -16.43 -6.81
N ASP A 38 -13.62 -17.21 -7.71
CA ASP A 38 -12.23 -17.67 -7.55
C ASP A 38 -11.20 -16.53 -7.62
N ALA A 39 -11.58 -15.37 -8.17
CA ALA A 39 -10.77 -14.16 -8.10
C ALA A 39 -10.38 -13.80 -6.66
N LYS A 40 -11.29 -14.01 -5.71
CA LYS A 40 -11.05 -13.76 -4.28
C LYS A 40 -10.20 -14.87 -3.68
N ALA A 41 -10.40 -16.10 -4.14
CA ALA A 41 -9.75 -17.29 -3.60
C ALA A 41 -8.23 -17.31 -3.83
N VAL A 42 -7.73 -16.62 -4.86
CA VAL A 42 -6.29 -16.47 -5.13
C VAL A 42 -5.62 -15.36 -4.31
N ILE A 43 -6.39 -14.52 -3.61
CA ILE A 43 -5.87 -13.54 -2.64
C ILE A 43 -5.75 -14.24 -1.28
N LYS A 44 -4.57 -14.80 -0.99
CA LYS A 44 -4.32 -15.60 0.22
C LYS A 44 -3.33 -14.89 1.15
N PRO A 45 -3.34 -15.19 2.47
CA PRO A 45 -2.26 -14.77 3.34
C PRO A 45 -0.97 -15.51 2.96
N TRP A 46 0.18 -14.93 3.34
CA TRP A 46 1.50 -15.40 2.90
C TRP A 46 1.79 -16.86 3.31
N ASP A 47 1.32 -17.29 4.47
CA ASP A 47 1.45 -18.66 4.98
C ASP A 47 0.70 -19.70 4.12
N GLN A 48 -0.36 -19.29 3.42
CA GLN A 48 -1.17 -20.15 2.54
C GLN A 48 -0.79 -20.05 1.06
N ARG A 49 0.27 -19.31 0.72
CA ARG A 49 0.67 -19.08 -0.68
C ARG A 49 1.01 -20.35 -1.48
N GLU A 50 1.34 -21.44 -0.78
CA GLU A 50 1.68 -22.72 -1.40
C GLU A 50 0.49 -23.65 -1.59
N ASP A 51 -0.66 -23.32 -1.00
CA ASP A 51 -1.92 -24.06 -1.18
C ASP A 51 -2.42 -23.91 -2.63
N ASN A 52 -2.50 -25.02 -3.34
CA ASN A 52 -2.96 -25.09 -4.73
C ASN A 52 -4.39 -25.63 -4.86
N GLU A 53 -5.09 -25.94 -3.76
CA GLU A 53 -6.48 -26.45 -3.80
C GLU A 53 -7.45 -25.41 -4.38
N LYS A 54 -7.19 -24.13 -4.09
CA LYS A 54 -7.94 -23.00 -4.65
C LYS A 54 -7.13 -22.26 -5.70
N TYR A 55 -7.73 -22.02 -6.85
CA TYR A 55 -7.12 -21.34 -7.98
C TYR A 55 -8.17 -20.59 -8.80
N ALA A 56 -7.74 -19.59 -9.55
CA ALA A 56 -8.53 -18.94 -10.59
C ALA A 56 -8.08 -19.49 -11.95
N GLU A 57 -9.05 -19.88 -12.78
CA GLU A 57 -8.83 -20.43 -14.11
C GLU A 57 -9.69 -19.70 -15.12
N SER A 58 -9.15 -19.48 -16.31
CA SER A 58 -9.87 -18.79 -17.37
C SER A 58 -11.04 -19.63 -17.91
N GLY A 59 -12.07 -18.96 -18.44
CA GLY A 59 -13.34 -19.62 -18.82
C GLY A 59 -13.51 -19.91 -20.31
N VAL A 60 -13.02 -19.02 -21.18
CA VAL A 60 -13.25 -19.11 -22.64
C VAL A 60 -11.94 -19.24 -23.43
N ASP A 61 -10.97 -18.42 -23.11
CA ASP A 61 -9.63 -18.38 -23.70
C ASP A 61 -8.59 -18.21 -22.59
N ASP A 62 -7.35 -17.89 -22.91
CA ASP A 62 -6.27 -17.77 -21.94
C ASP A 62 -6.20 -16.43 -21.20
N GLN A 63 -7.14 -15.50 -21.45
CA GLN A 63 -7.08 -14.15 -20.93
C GLN A 63 -7.80 -14.05 -19.58
N ILE A 64 -7.15 -13.47 -18.57
CA ILE A 64 -7.77 -13.24 -17.25
C ILE A 64 -7.53 -11.80 -16.83
N ILE A 65 -8.58 -11.13 -16.38
CA ILE A 65 -8.44 -9.87 -15.64
C ILE A 65 -8.87 -10.09 -14.20
N ILE A 66 -8.02 -9.71 -13.23
CA ILE A 66 -8.36 -9.67 -11.80
C ILE A 66 -8.24 -8.23 -11.31
N HIS A 67 -9.35 -7.69 -10.81
CA HIS A 67 -9.40 -6.38 -10.16
C HIS A 67 -9.21 -6.53 -8.66
N VAL A 68 -8.26 -5.78 -8.11
CA VAL A 68 -7.89 -5.80 -6.70
C VAL A 68 -7.97 -4.38 -6.12
N PRO A 69 -9.03 -4.04 -5.37
CA PRO A 69 -9.10 -2.80 -4.62
C PRO A 69 -8.39 -2.91 -3.27
N PHE A 70 -7.90 -1.75 -2.79
CA PHE A 70 -7.31 -1.60 -1.46
C PHE A 70 -8.21 -0.71 -0.60
N SER A 71 -8.40 -1.08 0.67
CA SER A 71 -9.20 -0.32 1.64
C SER A 71 -8.50 0.96 2.12
N GLN A 72 -7.20 1.07 1.86
CA GLN A 72 -6.38 2.24 2.16
C GLN A 72 -5.47 2.54 0.97
N ASN A 73 -5.01 3.78 0.88
CA ASN A 73 -4.02 4.15 -0.12
C ASN A 73 -2.68 3.47 0.20
N VAL A 74 -2.11 2.77 -0.79
CA VAL A 74 -0.87 2.02 -0.64
C VAL A 74 0.21 2.47 -1.62
N LYS A 75 1.46 2.33 -1.21
CA LYS A 75 2.61 2.30 -2.11
C LYS A 75 2.96 0.85 -2.41
N ILE A 76 3.00 0.45 -3.67
CA ILE A 76 3.33 -0.93 -4.07
C ILE A 76 4.79 -0.99 -4.54
N LYS A 77 5.53 -1.96 -4.01
CA LYS A 77 6.93 -2.25 -4.34
C LYS A 77 7.07 -3.48 -5.23
N SER A 78 6.25 -4.50 -5.04
CA SER A 78 6.27 -5.71 -5.86
C SER A 78 4.91 -6.41 -5.88
N VAL A 79 4.70 -7.19 -6.94
CA VAL A 79 3.62 -8.18 -7.02
C VAL A 79 4.22 -9.57 -6.86
N LEU A 80 3.52 -10.43 -6.13
CA LEU A 80 3.92 -11.80 -5.81
C LEU A 80 2.93 -12.73 -6.50
N LEU A 81 3.40 -13.65 -7.33
CA LEU A 81 2.55 -14.50 -8.15
C LEU A 81 2.94 -15.97 -8.01
N LYS A 82 1.93 -16.84 -7.87
CA LYS A 82 2.07 -18.27 -8.16
C LYS A 82 1.12 -18.62 -9.29
N LEU A 83 1.67 -19.05 -10.41
CA LEU A 83 0.94 -19.24 -11.65
C LEU A 83 0.75 -20.74 -11.95
N GLY A 84 -0.09 -21.00 -12.95
CA GLY A 84 -0.19 -22.29 -13.64
C GLY A 84 1.18 -22.80 -14.10
N ARG A 85 1.22 -24.08 -14.46
CA ARG A 85 2.45 -24.73 -14.95
C ARG A 85 2.20 -25.28 -16.35
N GLY A 86 3.29 -25.40 -17.12
CA GLY A 86 3.22 -25.87 -18.50
C GLY A 86 2.28 -24.99 -19.31
N GLU A 87 1.37 -25.60 -20.05
CA GLU A 87 0.42 -24.94 -20.95
C GLU A 87 -0.43 -23.87 -20.27
N SER A 88 -0.76 -24.05 -18.99
CA SER A 88 -1.60 -23.12 -18.21
C SER A 88 -0.90 -21.84 -17.72
N THR A 89 0.39 -21.65 -18.03
CA THR A 89 1.20 -20.56 -17.46
C THR A 89 1.05 -19.29 -18.29
N PRO A 90 0.46 -18.18 -17.80
CA PRO A 90 0.45 -16.90 -18.51
C PRO A 90 1.88 -16.35 -18.63
N ARG A 91 2.24 -15.80 -19.79
CA ARG A 91 3.58 -15.22 -20.04
C ARG A 91 3.62 -13.71 -19.90
N HIS A 92 2.47 -13.04 -19.93
CA HIS A 92 2.40 -11.59 -19.84
C HIS A 92 1.45 -11.12 -18.75
N LEU A 93 1.89 -10.12 -17.98
CA LEU A 93 1.08 -9.39 -17.02
C LEU A 93 1.12 -7.89 -17.35
N ARG A 94 -0.03 -7.33 -17.69
CA ARG A 94 -0.27 -5.90 -17.79
C ARG A 94 -0.97 -5.41 -16.53
N ILE A 95 -0.44 -4.36 -15.89
CA ILE A 95 -1.01 -3.78 -14.67
C ILE A 95 -1.53 -2.38 -14.96
N TYR A 96 -2.78 -2.15 -14.61
CA TYR A 96 -3.45 -0.85 -14.70
C TYR A 96 -3.73 -0.37 -13.28
N ALA A 97 -3.32 0.85 -12.97
CA ALA A 97 -3.44 1.42 -11.63
C ALA A 97 -4.48 2.54 -11.60
N ASN A 98 -5.34 2.53 -10.57
CA ASN A 98 -6.34 3.57 -10.29
C ASN A 98 -7.22 3.93 -11.50
N HIS A 99 -7.60 2.94 -12.30
CA HIS A 99 -8.52 3.16 -13.41
C HIS A 99 -9.91 3.59 -12.84
N PRO A 100 -10.63 4.53 -13.48
CA PRO A 100 -11.91 5.04 -12.95
C PRO A 100 -12.98 3.95 -12.81
N THR A 101 -12.93 2.94 -13.67
CA THR A 101 -13.79 1.75 -13.70
C THR A 101 -12.93 0.50 -13.64
N ILE A 102 -13.54 -0.66 -13.37
CA ILE A 102 -12.86 -1.94 -13.58
C ILE A 102 -12.48 -2.01 -15.07
N VAL A 103 -11.21 -2.27 -15.35
CA VAL A 103 -10.69 -2.41 -16.72
C VAL A 103 -11.25 -3.69 -17.30
N ASP A 104 -11.96 -3.59 -18.42
CA ASP A 104 -12.36 -4.75 -19.22
C ASP A 104 -11.34 -5.02 -20.35
N PHE A 105 -11.62 -6.02 -21.20
CA PHE A 105 -10.72 -6.38 -22.30
C PHE A 105 -10.61 -5.27 -23.36
N ALA A 106 -11.68 -4.54 -23.63
CA ALA A 106 -11.67 -3.44 -24.59
C ALA A 106 -10.88 -2.24 -24.04
N ASP A 107 -11.06 -1.89 -22.77
CA ASP A 107 -10.29 -0.88 -22.07
C ASP A 107 -8.80 -1.26 -22.04
N ALA A 108 -8.48 -2.54 -21.82
CA ALA A 108 -7.10 -3.03 -21.75
C ALA A 108 -6.34 -2.91 -23.08
N GLU A 109 -7.04 -2.99 -24.22
CA GLU A 109 -6.47 -2.77 -25.56
C GLU A 109 -6.25 -1.28 -25.86
N ASN A 110 -7.16 -0.42 -25.39
CA ASN A 110 -7.16 1.01 -25.70
C ASN A 110 -6.41 1.87 -24.67
N THR A 111 -6.10 1.30 -23.51
CA THR A 111 -5.42 2.00 -22.41
C THR A 111 -3.99 1.52 -22.28
N LYS A 112 -3.06 2.46 -22.13
CA LYS A 112 -1.66 2.12 -21.84
C LYS A 112 -1.55 1.57 -20.41
N PRO A 113 -1.00 0.35 -20.21
CA PRO A 113 -0.77 -0.16 -18.87
C PRO A 113 0.33 0.62 -18.15
N GLN A 114 0.25 0.68 -16.82
CA GLN A 114 1.27 1.31 -15.98
C GLN A 114 2.59 0.54 -16.04
N VAL A 115 2.51 -0.78 -16.17
CA VAL A 115 3.64 -1.66 -16.49
C VAL A 115 3.16 -2.88 -17.26
N ASN A 116 4.03 -3.38 -18.13
CA ASN A 116 3.88 -4.67 -18.82
C ASN A 116 5.10 -5.52 -18.43
N ILE A 117 4.87 -6.72 -17.91
CA ILE A 117 5.86 -7.62 -17.34
C ILE A 117 5.81 -8.95 -18.09
N SER A 118 6.97 -9.42 -18.55
CA SER A 118 7.14 -10.81 -18.97
C SER A 118 7.29 -11.70 -17.74
N LEU A 119 6.38 -12.65 -17.58
CA LEU A 119 6.34 -13.60 -16.48
C LEU A 119 7.28 -14.77 -16.75
N LEU A 120 7.87 -15.32 -15.68
CA LEU A 120 8.73 -16.49 -15.75
C LEU A 120 7.92 -17.77 -15.92
N GLU A 121 8.45 -18.69 -16.72
CA GLU A 121 7.88 -20.01 -16.96
C GLU A 121 8.58 -21.07 -16.10
N GLY A 122 7.86 -22.14 -15.73
CA GLY A 122 8.44 -23.29 -15.03
C GLY A 122 8.67 -23.11 -13.53
N GLU A 123 8.39 -21.92 -12.99
CA GLU A 123 8.46 -21.63 -11.56
C GLU A 123 7.48 -22.52 -10.76
N THR A 124 7.95 -23.04 -9.63
CA THR A 124 7.16 -23.97 -8.79
C THR A 124 6.59 -23.31 -7.54
N GLY A 125 7.21 -22.21 -7.09
CA GLY A 125 6.79 -21.43 -5.93
C GLY A 125 6.29 -20.04 -6.33
N VAL A 126 6.17 -19.17 -5.33
CA VAL A 126 5.82 -17.76 -5.54
C VAL A 126 7.02 -16.98 -6.10
N THR A 127 6.82 -16.31 -7.23
CA THR A 127 7.78 -15.40 -7.84
C THR A 127 7.45 -13.95 -7.47
N GLU A 128 8.47 -13.20 -7.07
CA GLU A 128 8.36 -11.76 -6.82
C GLU A 128 8.75 -10.97 -8.08
N TYR A 129 7.87 -10.06 -8.52
CA TYR A 129 8.11 -9.14 -9.62
C TYR A 129 8.19 -7.70 -9.05
N PRO A 130 9.41 -7.15 -8.90
CA PRO A 130 9.61 -5.78 -8.44
C PRO A 130 9.01 -4.77 -9.41
N LEU A 131 8.32 -3.77 -8.86
CA LEU A 131 7.73 -2.68 -9.62
C LEU A 131 8.56 -1.40 -9.45
N ARG A 132 8.46 -0.50 -10.43
CA ARG A 132 9.05 0.83 -10.31
C ARG A 132 8.23 1.67 -9.33
N VAL A 133 8.64 1.68 -8.07
CA VAL A 133 7.91 2.32 -6.95
C VAL A 133 7.39 3.72 -7.26
N ALA A 134 8.14 4.54 -8.02
CA ALA A 134 7.72 5.89 -8.40
C ALA A 134 6.37 5.94 -9.15
N ALA A 135 6.05 4.90 -9.94
CA ALA A 135 4.78 4.76 -10.66
C ALA A 135 3.65 4.18 -9.80
N PHE A 136 3.97 3.68 -8.60
CA PHE A 136 3.06 2.97 -7.71
C PHE A 136 3.08 3.54 -6.29
N THR A 137 3.21 4.87 -6.15
CA THR A 137 3.35 5.53 -4.84
C THR A 137 2.04 5.78 -4.10
N SER A 138 0.92 5.75 -4.82
CA SER A 138 -0.42 6.06 -4.33
C SER A 138 -1.44 5.24 -5.13
N ILE A 139 -1.76 4.05 -4.64
CA ILE A 139 -2.63 3.08 -5.30
C ILE A 139 -3.86 2.83 -4.42
N THR A 140 -5.03 2.90 -5.04
CA THR A 140 -6.32 2.55 -4.46
C THR A 140 -6.90 1.28 -5.08
N SER A 141 -6.53 0.98 -6.32
CA SER A 141 -6.92 -0.27 -6.99
C SER A 141 -5.94 -0.63 -8.11
N LEU A 142 -5.85 -1.93 -8.42
CA LEU A 142 -5.14 -2.46 -9.56
C LEU A 142 -6.05 -3.36 -10.39
N SER A 143 -5.92 -3.31 -11.70
CA SER A 143 -6.42 -4.35 -12.61
C SER A 143 -5.22 -5.10 -13.19
N LEU A 144 -5.19 -6.41 -12.98
CA LEU A 144 -4.13 -7.31 -13.42
C LEU A 144 -4.63 -8.10 -14.62
N PHE A 145 -4.06 -7.86 -15.78
CA PHE A 145 -4.40 -8.57 -17.01
C PHE A 145 -3.32 -9.58 -17.36
N PHE A 146 -3.64 -10.86 -17.22
CA PHE A 146 -2.83 -12.01 -17.60
C PHE A 146 -3.22 -12.49 -19.00
N SER A 147 -2.23 -12.73 -19.86
CA SER A 147 -2.45 -13.22 -21.22
C SER A 147 -1.27 -14.03 -21.74
N GLU A 148 -1.46 -14.63 -22.91
CA GLU A 148 -0.44 -15.38 -23.65
C GLU A 148 0.09 -16.55 -22.85
N SER A 149 -0.82 -17.42 -22.40
CA SER A 149 -0.46 -18.70 -21.81
C SER A 149 0.42 -19.52 -22.75
N VAL A 150 1.27 -20.37 -22.18
CA VAL A 150 2.20 -21.22 -22.97
C VAL A 150 1.43 -22.12 -23.94
N GLY A 151 0.28 -22.65 -23.53
CA GLY A 151 -0.57 -23.51 -24.36
C GLY A 151 -1.61 -22.75 -25.16
N GLU A 152 -1.75 -21.43 -24.96
CA GLU A 152 -2.68 -20.53 -25.65
C GLU A 152 -4.19 -20.86 -25.46
N GLU A 153 -4.53 -21.87 -24.66
CA GLU A 153 -5.91 -22.30 -24.41
C GLU A 153 -6.48 -21.75 -23.10
N MET A 154 -5.68 -21.73 -22.04
CA MET A 154 -6.16 -21.38 -20.71
C MET A 154 -5.05 -20.84 -19.82
N SER A 155 -5.41 -19.97 -18.86
CA SER A 155 -4.51 -19.48 -17.81
C SER A 155 -4.98 -19.94 -16.44
N ARG A 156 -4.04 -20.26 -15.55
CA ARG A 156 -4.34 -20.55 -14.13
C ARG A 156 -3.47 -19.74 -13.20
N ILE A 157 -4.05 -19.34 -12.07
CA ILE A 157 -3.40 -18.54 -11.03
C ILE A 157 -3.73 -19.16 -9.68
N TYR A 158 -2.72 -19.41 -8.84
CA TYR A 158 -2.89 -19.98 -7.50
C TYR A 158 -2.76 -18.94 -6.39
N TYR A 159 -1.97 -17.88 -6.63
CA TYR A 159 -1.69 -16.86 -5.61
C TYR A 159 -1.39 -15.52 -6.25
N ILE A 160 -1.99 -14.46 -5.68
CA ILE A 160 -1.63 -13.07 -5.92
C ILE A 160 -1.44 -12.39 -4.57
N GLY A 161 -0.27 -11.78 -4.39
CA GLY A 161 0.05 -10.95 -3.23
C GLY A 161 0.79 -9.68 -3.64
N PHE A 162 0.91 -8.74 -2.71
CA PHE A 162 1.61 -7.49 -2.95
C PHE A 162 2.50 -7.15 -1.77
N LYS A 163 3.71 -6.65 -2.05
CA LYS A 163 4.53 -5.99 -1.05
C LYS A 163 4.55 -4.48 -1.25
N GLY A 164 4.59 -3.73 -0.16
CA GLY A 164 4.47 -2.29 -0.18
C GLY A 164 4.49 -1.65 1.20
N GLU A 165 3.94 -0.45 1.27
CA GLU A 165 3.78 0.32 2.51
C GLU A 165 2.41 1.01 2.49
N LEU A 166 1.78 1.15 3.65
CA LEU A 166 0.64 2.04 3.80
C LEU A 166 1.09 3.48 3.63
N ARG A 167 0.32 4.28 2.90
CA ARG A 167 0.47 5.74 2.96
C ARG A 167 -0.23 6.20 4.23
N SER A 168 0.55 6.55 5.25
CA SER A 168 0.00 7.31 6.37
C SER A 168 -0.64 8.58 5.81
N PRO A 169 -1.90 8.90 6.14
CA PRO A 169 -2.41 10.23 5.87
C PRO A 169 -1.45 11.19 6.57
N GLN A 170 -0.77 12.06 5.82
CA GLN A 170 -0.02 13.12 6.46
C GLN A 170 -1.03 13.92 7.27
N LYS A 171 -1.00 13.77 8.59
CA LYS A 171 -1.61 14.74 9.49
C LYS A 171 -0.95 16.05 9.11
N ASP A 172 -1.70 17.01 8.60
CA ASP A 172 -1.22 18.39 8.43
C ASP A 172 -0.65 18.85 9.77
N VAL A 173 0.68 18.79 9.93
CA VAL A 173 1.40 19.43 11.02
C VAL A 173 1.52 20.92 10.67
N ASN A 174 0.37 21.57 10.53
CA ASN A 174 0.21 23.01 10.55
C ASN A 174 -0.67 23.42 11.74
N THR A 175 -0.61 22.66 12.83
CA THR A 175 -0.94 23.22 14.14
C THR A 175 0.27 24.04 14.56
N LYS A 176 0.29 25.33 14.20
CA LYS A 176 1.06 26.33 14.93
C LYS A 176 0.75 26.12 16.41
N LEU A 177 1.70 25.56 17.15
CA LEU A 177 1.78 25.72 18.58
C LEU A 177 2.05 27.21 18.82
N ASP A 178 0.98 27.99 18.90
CA ASP A 178 1.03 29.30 19.54
C ASP A 178 1.24 29.02 21.02
N ILE A 179 2.51 28.98 21.44
CA ILE A 179 2.88 29.01 22.84
C ILE A 179 2.64 30.47 23.24
N PRO A 180 1.68 30.81 24.11
CA PRO A 180 1.66 32.14 24.68
C PRO A 180 2.92 32.24 25.52
N ALA A 181 3.89 33.03 25.06
CA ALA A 181 4.98 33.48 25.88
C ALA A 181 4.35 34.23 27.06
N ALA A 182 4.32 33.60 28.23
CA ALA A 182 4.07 34.31 29.47
C ALA A 182 5.24 35.28 29.64
N ASN A 183 4.99 36.55 29.31
CA ASN A 183 5.89 37.66 29.57
C ASN A 183 6.15 37.74 31.07
N ALA A 184 7.20 37.07 31.54
CA ALA A 184 7.80 37.31 32.84
C ALA A 184 8.94 38.30 32.66
N ALA A 185 8.62 39.58 32.47
CA ALA A 185 9.56 40.69 32.63
C ALA A 185 8.83 42.04 32.69
N ASP A 186 8.80 42.63 33.89
CA ASP A 186 8.89 44.08 34.19
C ASP A 186 8.68 44.25 35.71
N ALA A 187 9.71 44.08 36.58
CA ALA A 187 10.70 45.08 37.05
C ALA A 187 10.13 46.11 38.07
N PRO A 188 10.91 46.76 39.00
CA PRO A 188 12.31 46.57 39.40
C PRO A 188 12.56 46.49 40.94
N LEU A 189 13.74 45.98 41.31
CA LEU A 189 14.36 46.12 42.63
C LEU A 189 15.23 47.39 42.62
N PHE A 190 14.87 48.48 43.31
CA PHE A 190 15.83 49.51 43.71
C PHE A 190 15.40 50.31 44.97
N ASP A 191 16.39 50.43 45.86
CA ASP A 191 16.68 51.46 46.86
C ASP A 191 15.66 51.89 47.91
N ARG A 192 15.82 51.31 49.12
CA ARG A 192 15.52 51.99 50.39
C ARG A 192 16.66 52.94 50.73
N LEU A 193 16.59 54.16 50.20
CA LEU A 193 17.36 55.29 50.70
C LEU A 193 16.74 55.86 51.98
N SER A 194 17.63 56.09 52.92
CA SER A 194 17.49 56.75 54.20
C SER A 194 17.14 58.25 54.10
N GLU A 195 16.61 58.75 55.21
CA GLU A 195 16.69 60.13 55.73
C GLU A 195 15.72 61.23 55.30
N LYS A 196 14.85 61.59 56.26
CA LYS A 196 14.61 62.94 56.85
C LYS A 196 14.98 64.16 55.99
N ALA A 197 13.98 65.02 55.73
CA ALA A 197 13.87 66.37 56.33
C ALA A 197 12.72 67.20 55.72
N GLY A 198 11.95 67.86 56.60
CA GLY A 198 11.53 69.26 56.44
C GLY A 198 10.27 69.61 55.64
N GLY A 199 9.29 70.23 56.31
CA GLY A 199 8.43 71.25 55.68
C GLY A 199 6.92 71.11 55.89
N GLN A 200 6.41 71.27 57.11
CA GLN A 200 5.01 71.65 57.33
C GLN A 200 4.86 73.16 57.07
N GLN A 201 4.07 73.53 56.06
CA GLN A 201 3.53 74.87 55.90
C GLN A 201 2.20 75.01 56.67
N THR A 202 2.09 76.19 57.27
CA THR A 202 0.99 76.82 57.99
C THR A 202 -0.35 76.85 57.23
N THR A 203 -1.47 76.81 57.96
CA THR A 203 -2.59 77.79 57.79
C THR A 203 -3.59 77.74 58.96
N ALA A 204 -3.66 78.87 59.67
CA ALA A 204 -4.86 79.60 60.13
C ALA A 204 -6.10 78.82 60.64
N ARG A 205 -6.35 78.89 61.95
CA ARG A 205 -7.29 79.84 62.59
C ARG A 205 -7.24 79.71 64.11
#